data_AF-A0A9R1Q2L4-F1
#
_entry.id   AF-A0A9R1Q2L4-F1
#
_cell.length_a   1.000
_cell.length_b   1.000
_cell.length_c   1.000
_cell.angle_alpha   90.00
_cell.angle_beta   90.00
_cell.angle_gamma   90.00
#
_symmetry.space_group_name_H-M   'P 1'
#
loop_
_entity.id
_entity.type
_entity.pdbx_description
1 polymer ?
#
loop_
_entity_poly.entity_id
_entity_poly.type
_entity_poly.pdbx_seq_one_letter_code
_entity_poly.pdbx_strand_id
1 'polypeptide(L)'
;MRVAVVGGGVSGLAAAHELLLAASGGGGVRVTLYEEEDRLGGCAARTVTVDDGAGGCVHLDLGFMAFNQVTYPQMMERLEGLGVEMERSDMSFSVSTQLKDSGRGCEWGNGNGISGLLAQKTNILKPSFWRMVREIIKFKNDALTYLEDHEHSPDLNRNETLGQFIQSHGYSLSFQEDYLIPVCTGMWSCSPQDVLSLSAFFVLSFCRNNDLLQLFRHTQLPTVKPRSQSYVNKVKGELESMGCLIKTSCRVKSVSSLDGAAGYRVLENDGSEETFDRVILGVHAPNALKVLGAEATHQELRILGACQYVQRDIYLHCDQNLMPRNPSAWSAWNFLGTTSRGFSVTYWLNQIQKIESVRPFLVTLNPPGVPDHVLLKWNISLPVPSAAAAKAYLQLDQIQGKRGVWFCGAYQGHGFHEDGLMVFTCTTYPFPLRVRYRA
;
A
#
# COMPACT_ATOMS: atom_id res chain seq x y z
N MET A 1 22.72 -25.32 3.02
CA MET A 1 22.66 -24.11 2.17
C MET A 1 22.43 -22.90 3.06
N ARG A 2 23.24 -21.84 2.95
CA ARG A 2 23.07 -20.55 3.64
C ARG A 2 22.42 -19.55 2.70
N VAL A 3 21.36 -18.88 3.15
CA VAL A 3 20.64 -17.88 2.35
C VAL A 3 20.55 -16.57 3.13
N ALA A 4 20.94 -15.47 2.48
CA ALA A 4 20.71 -14.13 3.01
C ALA A 4 19.37 -13.59 2.48
N VAL A 5 18.55 -13.04 3.37
CA VAL A 5 17.35 -12.27 3.03
C VAL A 5 17.60 -10.82 3.40
N VAL A 6 17.69 -9.93 2.41
CA VAL A 6 17.97 -8.51 2.63
C VAL A 6 16.67 -7.73 2.59
N GLY A 7 16.30 -7.10 3.70
CA GLY A 7 15.03 -6.40 3.92
C GLY A 7 14.08 -7.23 4.79
N GLY A 8 13.74 -6.72 5.97
CA GLY A 8 12.83 -7.31 6.95
C GLY A 8 11.40 -6.80 6.85
N GLY A 9 11.00 -6.24 5.71
CA GLY A 9 9.60 -5.96 5.39
C GLY A 9 8.78 -7.23 5.20
N VAL A 10 7.48 -7.07 4.95
CA VAL A 10 6.53 -8.19 4.77
C VAL A 10 7.04 -9.23 3.75
N SER A 11 7.60 -8.78 2.62
CA SER A 11 8.16 -9.68 1.59
C SER A 11 9.36 -10.49 2.03
N GLY A 12 10.28 -9.89 2.79
CA GLY A 12 11.45 -10.61 3.30
C GLY A 12 11.06 -11.60 4.39
N LEU A 13 10.15 -11.21 5.29
CA LEU A 13 9.61 -12.11 6.32
C LEU A 13 8.88 -13.31 5.69
N ALA A 14 8.10 -13.08 4.62
CA ALA A 14 7.45 -14.15 3.88
C ALA A 14 8.45 -15.07 3.18
N ALA A 15 9.43 -14.49 2.48
CA ALA A 15 10.47 -15.27 1.82
C ALA A 15 11.27 -16.14 2.78
N ALA A 16 11.66 -15.60 3.94
CA ALA A 16 12.37 -16.35 4.97
C ALA A 16 11.52 -17.51 5.51
N HIS A 17 10.23 -17.27 5.75
CA HIS A 17 9.31 -18.25 6.28
C HIS A 17 9.08 -19.42 5.32
N GLU A 18 8.75 -19.13 4.07
CA GLU A 18 8.52 -20.15 3.03
C GLU A 18 9.77 -21.00 2.79
N LEU A 19 10.95 -20.36 2.78
CA LEU A 19 12.21 -21.06 2.62
C LEU A 19 12.48 -22.05 3.77
N LEU A 20 12.16 -21.66 5.01
CA LEU A 20 12.34 -22.52 6.18
C LEU A 20 11.28 -23.63 6.24
N LEU A 21 10.03 -23.36 5.82
CA LEU A 21 8.99 -24.38 5.71
C LEU A 21 9.39 -25.46 4.69
N ALA A 22 9.83 -25.05 3.50
CA ALA A 22 10.31 -25.98 2.47
C ALA A 22 11.53 -26.80 2.95
N ALA A 23 12.38 -26.22 3.80
CA ALA A 23 13.57 -26.86 4.36
C ALA A 23 13.26 -27.85 5.50
N SER A 24 12.13 -27.69 6.19
CA SER A 24 11.72 -28.49 7.35
C SER A 24 11.54 -29.99 7.03
N GLY A 25 11.46 -30.34 5.73
CA GLY A 25 11.44 -31.73 5.23
C GLY A 25 12.81 -32.41 5.10
N GLY A 26 13.90 -31.86 5.65
CA GLY A 26 15.23 -32.50 5.71
C GLY A 26 16.35 -31.79 4.93
N GLY A 27 16.09 -30.61 4.35
CA GLY A 27 17.12 -29.79 3.71
C GLY A 27 17.74 -28.83 4.71
N GLY A 28 19.02 -28.98 5.07
CA GLY A 28 19.72 -28.08 6.00
C GLY A 28 19.90 -26.66 5.46
N VAL A 29 18.84 -25.86 5.45
CA VAL A 29 18.85 -24.45 5.05
C VAL A 29 19.01 -23.57 6.30
N ARG A 30 19.95 -22.63 6.25
CA ARG A 30 20.15 -21.62 7.28
C ARG A 30 19.87 -20.25 6.68
N VAL A 31 18.94 -19.52 7.29
CA VAL A 31 18.52 -18.21 6.80
C VAL A 31 19.05 -17.13 7.72
N THR A 32 19.64 -16.09 7.14
CA THR A 32 19.97 -14.85 7.84
C THR A 32 19.18 -13.71 7.23
N LEU A 33 18.33 -13.08 8.02
CA LEU A 33 17.52 -11.93 7.60
C LEU A 33 18.17 -10.64 8.11
N TYR A 34 18.38 -9.70 7.19
CA TYR A 34 18.98 -8.39 7.43
C TYR A 34 17.92 -7.30 7.33
N GLU A 35 17.83 -6.42 8.33
CA GLU A 35 16.95 -5.26 8.34
C GLU A 35 17.73 -4.01 8.78
N GLU A 36 17.59 -2.92 8.01
CA GLU A 36 18.28 -1.64 8.27
C GLU A 36 17.71 -0.95 9.51
N GLU A 37 16.39 -1.02 9.73
CA GLU A 37 15.75 -0.45 10.91
C GLU A 37 15.94 -1.34 12.16
N ASP A 38 15.71 -0.78 13.35
CA ASP A 38 15.67 -1.50 14.63
C ASP A 38 14.43 -2.38 14.81
N ARG A 39 13.54 -2.39 13.81
CA ARG A 39 12.25 -3.11 13.80
C ARG A 39 12.03 -3.80 12.46
N LEU A 40 11.26 -4.88 12.50
CA LEU A 40 10.80 -5.61 11.32
C LEU A 40 9.46 -5.06 10.81
N GLY A 41 9.08 -5.44 9.59
CA GLY A 41 7.80 -5.12 8.96
C GLY A 41 7.82 -3.90 8.04
N GLY A 42 8.90 -3.12 8.05
CA GLY A 42 9.11 -1.98 7.16
C GLY A 42 8.00 -0.94 7.27
N CYS A 43 7.59 -0.37 6.13
CA CYS A 43 6.52 0.63 6.09
C CYS A 43 5.13 0.06 6.46
N ALA A 44 4.95 -1.25 6.39
CA ALA A 44 3.66 -1.90 6.65
C ALA A 44 3.32 -1.96 8.13
N ALA A 45 4.26 -2.40 8.97
CA ALA A 45 4.00 -2.59 10.39
C ALA A 45 4.72 -1.53 11.22
N ARG A 46 4.28 -0.28 11.11
CA ARG A 46 4.81 0.82 11.91
C ARG A 46 3.80 1.20 12.98
N THR A 47 3.97 0.64 14.18
CA THR A 47 3.23 1.06 15.37
C THR A 47 4.08 2.03 16.20
N VAL A 48 3.50 3.15 16.63
CA VAL A 48 4.16 4.10 17.53
C VAL A 48 3.36 4.26 18.81
N THR A 49 4.04 4.55 19.91
CA THR A 49 3.42 4.83 21.20
C THR A 49 3.46 6.34 21.44
N VAL A 50 2.31 6.94 21.72
CA VAL A 50 2.19 8.38 22.00
C VAL A 50 1.36 8.64 23.25
N ASP A 51 1.62 9.78 23.90
CA ASP A 51 0.85 10.26 25.05
C ASP A 51 -0.54 10.76 24.59
N ASP A 52 -1.58 10.25 25.25
CA ASP A 52 -2.97 10.60 24.96
C ASP A 52 -3.40 11.99 25.48
N GLY A 53 -2.54 12.65 26.26
CA GLY A 53 -2.80 13.93 26.91
C GLY A 53 -3.64 13.83 28.19
N ALA A 54 -4.07 12.62 28.57
CA ALA A 54 -4.84 12.31 29.78
C ALA A 54 -4.02 11.50 30.80
N GLY A 55 -2.71 11.33 30.57
CA GLY A 55 -1.81 10.55 31.42
C GLY A 55 -1.70 9.08 31.03
N GLY A 56 -2.24 8.69 29.87
CA GLY A 56 -2.13 7.36 29.28
C GLY A 56 -1.27 7.35 28.01
N CYS A 57 -0.99 6.14 27.52
CA CYS A 57 -0.32 5.93 26.24
C CYS A 57 -1.26 5.19 25.28
N VAL A 58 -1.24 5.59 24.01
CA VAL A 58 -1.94 4.89 22.93
C VAL A 58 -0.96 4.38 21.88
N HIS A 59 -1.26 3.21 21.33
CA HIS A 59 -0.52 2.62 20.21
C HIS A 59 -1.22 2.92 18.90
N LEU A 60 -0.49 3.50 17.95
CA LEU A 60 -1.00 3.98 16.67
C LEU A 60 -0.29 3.27 15.53
N ASP A 61 -1.04 2.60 14.66
CA ASP A 61 -0.52 2.12 13.38
C ASP A 61 -0.45 3.26 12.35
N LEU A 62 0.67 3.37 11.64
CA LEU A 62 0.94 4.44 10.69
C LEU A 62 1.09 3.94 9.24
N GLY A 63 1.02 2.62 9.03
CA GLY A 63 1.25 1.97 7.74
C GLY A 63 0.04 1.17 7.28
N PHE A 64 0.04 -0.12 7.63
CA PHE A 64 -1.02 -1.07 7.29
C PHE A 64 -2.21 -0.91 8.24
N MET A 65 -3.16 -0.07 7.84
CA MET A 65 -4.30 0.30 8.69
C MET A 65 -5.58 -0.47 8.38
N ALA A 66 -5.76 -0.98 7.15
CA ALA A 66 -6.93 -1.74 6.75
C ALA A 66 -6.62 -2.68 5.58
N PHE A 67 -7.30 -3.81 5.54
CA PHE A 67 -7.19 -4.81 4.47
C PHE A 67 -8.53 -5.52 4.27
N ASN A 68 -8.68 -6.25 3.17
CA ASN A 68 -9.91 -6.98 2.85
C ASN A 68 -9.61 -8.35 2.25
N GLN A 69 -10.55 -9.28 2.36
CA GLN A 69 -10.37 -10.66 1.93
C GLN A 69 -10.22 -10.82 0.41
N VAL A 70 -10.77 -9.89 -0.38
CA VAL A 70 -10.73 -9.95 -1.84
C VAL A 70 -9.35 -9.57 -2.38
N THR A 71 -8.71 -8.57 -1.76
CA THR A 71 -7.41 -8.02 -2.18
C THR A 71 -6.24 -8.54 -1.36
N TYR A 72 -6.49 -9.13 -0.19
CA TYR A 72 -5.47 -9.70 0.71
C TYR A 72 -5.78 -11.13 1.18
N PRO A 73 -6.11 -12.08 0.28
CA PRO A 73 -6.48 -13.44 0.69
C PRO A 73 -5.36 -14.18 1.43
N GLN A 74 -4.10 -14.09 0.97
CA GLN A 74 -2.98 -14.79 1.61
C GLN A 74 -2.59 -14.14 2.94
N MET A 75 -2.63 -12.80 3.03
CA MET A 75 -2.43 -12.13 4.31
C MET A 75 -3.49 -12.53 5.33
N MET A 76 -4.77 -12.59 4.92
CA MET A 76 -5.87 -13.03 5.78
C MET A 76 -5.62 -14.45 6.29
N GLU A 77 -5.34 -15.40 5.39
CA GLU A 77 -5.06 -16.79 5.75
C GLU A 77 -3.88 -16.89 6.72
N ARG A 78 -2.81 -16.12 6.48
CA ARG A 78 -1.64 -16.11 7.35
C ARG A 78 -1.93 -15.50 8.72
N LEU A 79 -2.64 -14.38 8.78
CA LEU A 79 -3.04 -13.75 10.04
C LEU A 79 -3.95 -14.69 10.86
N GLU A 80 -4.87 -15.38 10.20
CA GLU A 80 -5.72 -16.41 10.81
C GLU A 80 -4.89 -17.60 11.32
N GLY A 81 -3.96 -18.11 10.51
CA GLY A 81 -3.04 -19.18 10.90
C GLY A 81 -2.15 -18.82 12.11
N LEU A 82 -1.74 -17.55 12.21
CA LEU A 82 -0.99 -17.00 13.35
C LEU A 82 -1.88 -16.71 14.59
N GLY A 83 -3.19 -16.93 14.48
CA GLY A 83 -4.17 -16.58 15.51
C GLY A 83 -4.16 -15.08 15.85
N VAL A 84 -3.92 -14.22 14.87
CA VAL A 84 -3.96 -12.76 15.04
C VAL A 84 -5.41 -12.31 15.09
N GLU A 85 -5.79 -11.64 16.18
CA GLU A 85 -7.11 -11.05 16.29
C GLU A 85 -7.26 -9.88 15.31
N MET A 86 -8.44 -9.76 14.71
CA MET A 86 -8.77 -8.68 13.78
C MET A 86 -10.03 -7.97 14.26
N GLU A 87 -10.08 -6.66 14.04
CA GLU A 87 -11.26 -5.84 14.32
C GLU A 87 -11.71 -5.07 13.08
N ARG A 88 -12.96 -4.60 13.09
CA ARG A 88 -13.53 -3.83 11.99
C ARG A 88 -13.11 -2.36 12.07
N SER A 89 -12.49 -1.85 11.03
CA SER A 89 -12.11 -0.45 10.81
C SER A 89 -13.11 0.26 9.91
N ASP A 90 -13.36 1.53 10.20
CA ASP A 90 -14.09 2.43 9.32
C ASP A 90 -13.15 2.98 8.23
N MET A 91 -13.61 2.99 6.97
CA MET A 91 -12.88 3.52 5.81
C MET A 91 -13.68 4.57 5.04
N SER A 92 -14.55 5.31 5.75
CA SER A 92 -15.27 6.45 5.21
C SER A 92 -14.34 7.50 4.62
N PHE A 93 -14.81 8.17 3.58
CA PHE A 93 -14.09 9.14 2.78
C PHE A 93 -14.74 10.52 2.85
N SER A 94 -13.96 11.57 2.72
CA SER A 94 -14.45 12.92 2.51
C SER A 94 -13.57 13.71 1.55
N VAL A 95 -14.18 14.73 0.94
CA VAL A 95 -13.51 15.70 0.11
C VAL A 95 -13.73 17.07 0.73
N SER A 96 -12.65 17.82 0.95
CA SER A 96 -12.68 19.23 1.31
C SER A 96 -11.64 19.97 0.46
N THR A 97 -12.05 20.50 -0.69
CA THR A 97 -11.16 21.20 -1.64
C THR A 97 -10.94 22.68 -1.28
N GLN A 98 -11.18 23.06 -0.04
CA GLN A 98 -11.17 24.47 0.41
C GLN A 98 -9.77 25.08 0.59
N LEU A 99 -8.68 24.30 0.45
CA LEU A 99 -7.32 24.85 0.30
C LEU A 99 -7.13 25.62 -1.01
N LYS A 100 -8.06 25.50 -1.97
CA LYS A 100 -8.13 26.40 -3.12
C LYS A 100 -8.85 27.69 -2.68
N ASP A 101 -8.13 28.79 -2.50
CA ASP A 101 -8.65 30.15 -2.24
C ASP A 101 -9.58 30.72 -3.35
N SER A 102 -10.09 29.88 -4.26
CA SER A 102 -10.83 30.27 -5.46
C SER A 102 -12.35 30.38 -5.27
N GLY A 103 -12.86 30.23 -4.03
CA GLY A 103 -14.31 30.32 -3.74
C GLY A 103 -15.16 29.18 -4.35
N ARG A 104 -14.53 28.18 -4.98
CA ARG A 104 -15.18 27.00 -5.58
C ARG A 104 -15.05 25.73 -4.74
N GLY A 105 -14.78 25.88 -3.44
CA GLY A 105 -14.61 24.73 -2.54
C GLY A 105 -15.86 23.84 -2.49
N CYS A 106 -15.62 22.53 -2.57
CA CYS A 106 -16.59 21.48 -2.32
C CYS A 106 -16.20 20.76 -1.03
N GLU A 107 -17.13 20.68 -0.08
CA GLU A 107 -16.96 19.91 1.16
C GLU A 107 -18.14 18.96 1.37
N TRP A 108 -17.84 17.65 1.42
CA TRP A 108 -18.78 16.59 1.69
C TRP A 108 -18.06 15.32 2.16
N GLY A 109 -18.76 14.45 2.89
CA GLY A 109 -18.22 13.15 3.31
C GLY A 109 -19.31 12.07 3.38
N ASN A 110 -18.90 10.81 3.37
CA ASN A 110 -19.83 9.67 3.45
C ASN A 110 -19.91 9.01 4.83
N GLY A 111 -19.04 9.35 5.79
CA GLY A 111 -18.99 8.71 7.10
C GLY A 111 -20.24 8.93 7.94
N ASN A 112 -20.84 10.12 7.87
CA ASN A 112 -21.99 10.52 8.69
C ASN A 112 -23.31 10.55 7.89
N GLY A 113 -23.42 9.75 6.84
CA GLY A 113 -24.61 9.67 5.99
C GLY A 113 -24.99 11.01 5.35
N ILE A 114 -26.27 11.38 5.40
CA ILE A 114 -26.78 12.62 4.78
C ILE A 114 -26.14 13.87 5.42
N SER A 115 -25.87 13.84 6.72
CA SER A 115 -25.24 14.97 7.42
C SER A 115 -23.82 15.23 6.94
N GLY A 116 -23.09 14.18 6.56
CA GLY A 116 -21.78 14.30 5.91
C GLY A 116 -21.89 14.73 4.45
N LEU A 117 -22.83 14.17 3.69
CA LEU A 117 -23.00 14.51 2.28
C LEU A 117 -23.37 15.99 2.09
N LEU A 118 -24.21 16.51 2.99
CA LEU A 118 -24.66 17.90 3.00
C LEU A 118 -23.96 18.75 4.06
N ALA A 119 -22.75 18.37 4.47
CA ALA A 119 -21.96 19.12 5.45
C ALA A 119 -21.79 20.58 5.03
N GLN A 120 -21.49 20.84 3.75
CA GLN A 120 -21.61 22.16 3.16
C GLN A 120 -23.06 22.40 2.70
N LYS A 121 -23.86 23.09 3.53
CA LYS A 121 -25.29 23.35 3.26
C LYS A 121 -25.57 24.02 1.90
N THR A 122 -24.65 24.83 1.38
CA THR A 122 -24.79 25.45 0.05
C THR A 122 -24.83 24.43 -1.09
N ASN A 123 -24.34 23.20 -0.88
CA ASN A 123 -24.37 22.14 -1.89
C ASN A 123 -25.80 21.70 -2.23
N ILE A 124 -26.76 21.88 -1.32
CA ILE A 124 -28.18 21.62 -1.57
C ILE A 124 -28.70 22.43 -2.77
N LEU A 125 -28.21 23.66 -2.92
CA LEU A 125 -28.64 24.58 -3.97
C LEU A 125 -27.81 24.47 -5.26
N LYS A 126 -26.77 23.62 -5.30
CA LYS A 126 -25.87 23.47 -6.46
C LYS A 126 -26.34 22.33 -7.37
N PRO A 127 -26.84 22.60 -8.60
CA PRO A 127 -27.25 21.55 -9.53
C PRO A 127 -26.09 20.61 -9.92
N SER A 128 -24.87 21.14 -10.00
CA SER A 128 -23.66 20.36 -10.28
C SER A 128 -23.37 19.32 -9.21
N PHE A 129 -23.67 19.62 -7.93
CA PHE A 129 -23.48 18.68 -6.82
C PHE A 129 -24.45 17.49 -6.92
N TRP A 130 -25.72 17.74 -7.20
CA TRP A 130 -26.70 16.67 -7.39
C TRP A 130 -26.45 15.86 -8.66
N ARG A 131 -25.92 16.49 -9.71
CA ARG A 131 -25.44 15.79 -10.90
C ARG A 131 -24.30 14.83 -10.53
N MET A 132 -23.31 15.29 -9.78
CA MET A 132 -22.22 14.44 -9.27
C MET A 132 -22.77 13.27 -8.45
N VAL A 133 -23.69 13.51 -7.50
CA VAL A 133 -24.28 12.43 -6.68
C VAL A 133 -24.98 11.36 -7.54
N ARG A 134 -25.74 11.78 -8.56
CA ARG A 134 -26.35 10.83 -9.53
C ARG A 134 -25.30 10.09 -10.35
N GLU A 135 -24.24 10.79 -10.76
CA GLU A 135 -23.12 10.21 -11.50
C GLU A 135 -22.34 9.20 -10.66
N ILE A 136 -22.19 9.37 -9.34
CA ILE A 136 -21.59 8.37 -8.44
C ILE A 136 -22.41 7.07 -8.45
N ILE A 137 -23.74 7.18 -8.39
CA ILE A 137 -24.63 6.01 -8.45
C ILE A 137 -24.57 5.34 -9.83
N LYS A 138 -24.56 6.14 -10.91
CA LYS A 138 -24.40 5.65 -12.28
C LYS A 138 -23.06 4.92 -12.46
N PHE A 139 -21.98 5.49 -11.96
CA PHE A 139 -20.62 4.97 -12.06
C PHE A 139 -20.47 3.58 -11.49
N LYS A 140 -21.16 3.28 -10.38
CA LYS A 140 -21.21 1.91 -9.87
C LYS A 140 -21.70 0.91 -10.91
N ASN A 141 -22.82 1.21 -11.57
CA ASN A 141 -23.42 0.29 -12.54
C ASN A 141 -22.56 0.20 -13.80
N ASP A 142 -22.12 1.33 -14.34
CA ASP A 142 -21.25 1.37 -15.52
C ASP A 142 -19.95 0.59 -15.27
N ALA A 143 -19.35 0.75 -14.08
CA ALA A 143 -18.13 0.02 -13.69
C ALA A 143 -18.35 -1.50 -13.60
N LEU A 144 -19.47 -1.95 -13.02
CA LEU A 144 -19.77 -3.38 -12.90
C LEU A 144 -20.03 -4.00 -14.27
N THR A 145 -20.84 -3.37 -15.13
CA THR A 145 -21.09 -3.82 -16.50
C THR A 145 -19.78 -3.91 -17.29
N TYR A 146 -18.95 -2.87 -17.21
CA TYR A 146 -17.65 -2.84 -17.89
C TYR A 146 -16.77 -4.04 -17.51
N LEU A 147 -16.69 -4.35 -16.21
CA LEU A 147 -15.87 -5.46 -15.71
C LEU A 147 -16.46 -6.81 -16.10
N GLU A 148 -17.78 -6.97 -16.06
CA GLU A 148 -18.47 -8.17 -16.51
C GLU A 148 -18.19 -8.44 -18.00
N ASP A 149 -18.29 -7.43 -18.87
CA ASP A 149 -18.01 -7.57 -20.30
C ASP A 149 -16.55 -8.03 -20.56
N HIS A 150 -15.59 -7.46 -19.83
CA HIS A 150 -14.17 -7.81 -19.93
C HIS A 150 -13.82 -9.18 -19.32
N GLU A 151 -14.60 -9.66 -18.35
CA GLU A 151 -14.47 -11.01 -17.79
C GLU A 151 -15.00 -12.08 -18.76
N HIS A 152 -16.08 -11.77 -19.50
CA HIS A 152 -16.68 -12.69 -20.48
C HIS A 152 -15.97 -12.70 -21.84
N SER A 153 -15.27 -11.62 -22.20
CA SER A 153 -14.55 -11.50 -23.48
C SER A 153 -13.08 -11.15 -23.24
N PRO A 154 -12.20 -12.13 -23.00
CA PRO A 154 -10.78 -11.89 -22.70
C PRO A 154 -9.99 -11.24 -23.85
N ASP A 155 -10.52 -11.25 -25.08
CA ASP A 155 -9.96 -10.58 -26.25
C ASP A 155 -10.28 -9.07 -26.31
N LEU A 156 -11.11 -8.54 -25.40
CA LEU A 156 -11.38 -7.11 -25.30
C LEU A 156 -10.11 -6.33 -24.97
N ASN A 157 -9.92 -5.23 -25.68
CA ASN A 157 -8.75 -4.38 -25.57
C ASN A 157 -8.72 -3.66 -24.20
N ARG A 158 -7.93 -4.18 -23.26
CA ARG A 158 -7.72 -3.60 -21.91
C ARG A 158 -6.89 -2.31 -21.89
N ASN A 159 -6.56 -1.76 -23.06
CA ASN A 159 -5.76 -0.52 -23.18
C ASN A 159 -6.60 0.76 -23.10
N GLU A 160 -7.92 0.66 -22.98
CA GLU A 160 -8.74 1.85 -22.71
C GLU A 160 -8.31 2.51 -21.40
N THR A 161 -8.07 3.82 -21.45
CA THR A 161 -7.70 4.60 -20.27
C THR A 161 -8.93 5.03 -19.49
N LEU A 162 -8.76 5.30 -18.20
CA LEU A 162 -9.83 5.83 -17.36
C LEU A 162 -10.42 7.12 -17.94
N GLY A 163 -9.59 7.99 -18.51
CA GLY A 163 -10.03 9.22 -19.18
C GLY A 163 -10.94 8.95 -20.38
N GLN A 164 -10.62 7.94 -21.20
CA GLN A 164 -11.46 7.52 -22.33
C GLN A 164 -12.80 6.96 -21.86
N PHE A 165 -12.79 6.11 -20.83
CA PHE A 165 -14.00 5.57 -20.22
C PHE A 165 -14.92 6.67 -19.67
N ILE A 166 -14.35 7.65 -18.96
CA ILE A 166 -15.10 8.80 -18.41
C ILE A 166 -15.72 9.63 -19.54
N GLN A 167 -14.95 9.89 -20.60
CA GLN A 167 -15.39 10.68 -21.74
C GLN A 167 -16.51 9.98 -22.52
N SER A 168 -16.39 8.68 -22.78
CA SER A 168 -17.38 7.90 -23.53
C SER A 168 -18.73 7.81 -22.80
N HIS A 169 -18.72 7.79 -21.48
CA HIS A 169 -19.93 7.73 -20.65
C HIS A 169 -20.49 9.10 -20.24
N GLY A 170 -19.83 10.20 -20.62
CA GLY A 170 -20.33 11.57 -20.44
C GLY A 170 -20.30 12.10 -18.99
N TYR A 171 -19.35 11.65 -18.17
CA TYR A 171 -19.21 12.08 -16.78
C TYR A 171 -18.79 13.55 -16.65
N SER A 172 -19.40 14.28 -15.72
CA SER A 172 -19.12 15.71 -15.53
C SER A 172 -17.74 15.99 -14.92
N LEU A 173 -17.25 17.22 -15.10
CA LEU A 173 -16.03 17.68 -14.45
C LEU A 173 -16.15 17.66 -12.90
N SER A 174 -17.33 17.98 -12.35
CA SER A 174 -17.57 17.90 -10.91
C SER A 174 -17.40 16.48 -10.38
N PHE A 175 -17.91 15.47 -11.09
CA PHE A 175 -17.67 14.07 -10.72
C PHE A 175 -16.19 13.69 -10.76
N GLN A 176 -15.45 14.18 -11.75
CA GLN A 176 -14.01 13.91 -11.85
C GLN A 176 -13.24 14.60 -10.71
N GLU A 177 -13.41 15.90 -10.51
CA GLU A 177 -12.62 16.71 -9.58
C GLU A 177 -13.03 16.57 -8.11
N ASP A 178 -14.32 16.35 -7.83
CA ASP A 178 -14.86 16.33 -6.47
C ASP A 178 -15.18 14.92 -5.96
N TYR A 179 -14.95 13.87 -6.77
CA TYR A 179 -15.11 12.47 -6.35
C TYR A 179 -14.00 11.56 -6.87
N LEU A 180 -13.92 11.31 -8.18
CA LEU A 180 -13.10 10.23 -8.73
C LEU A 180 -11.60 10.49 -8.55
N ILE A 181 -11.12 11.67 -8.92
CA ILE A 181 -9.71 12.04 -8.74
C ILE A 181 -9.34 12.04 -7.25
N PRO A 182 -10.11 12.65 -6.33
CA PRO A 182 -9.85 12.55 -4.90
C PRO A 182 -9.74 11.10 -4.38
N VAL A 183 -10.66 10.22 -4.77
CA VAL A 183 -10.62 8.79 -4.37
C VAL A 183 -9.37 8.11 -4.94
N CYS A 184 -9.12 8.26 -6.23
CA CYS A 184 -7.98 7.62 -6.89
C CYS A 184 -6.64 8.13 -6.36
N THR A 185 -6.47 9.45 -6.19
CA THR A 185 -5.22 10.04 -5.72
C THR A 185 -4.94 9.77 -4.24
N GLY A 186 -5.97 9.63 -3.40
CA GLY A 186 -5.75 9.21 -2.01
C GLY A 186 -5.32 7.74 -1.89
N MET A 187 -5.60 6.90 -2.90
CA MET A 187 -5.23 5.49 -2.91
C MET A 187 -3.91 5.24 -3.66
N TRP A 188 -3.76 5.83 -4.84
CA TRP A 188 -2.59 5.69 -5.68
C TRP A 188 -1.76 6.97 -5.61
N SER A 189 -0.45 6.79 -5.42
CA SER A 189 0.49 7.90 -5.25
C SER A 189 0.81 8.68 -6.53
N CYS A 190 -0.17 8.90 -7.42
CA CYS A 190 0.00 9.51 -8.73
C CYS A 190 -0.70 10.89 -8.84
N SER A 191 -0.34 11.67 -9.87
CA SER A 191 -0.98 12.98 -10.11
C SER A 191 -2.40 12.82 -10.69
N PRO A 192 -3.25 13.85 -10.63
CA PRO A 192 -4.57 13.82 -11.28
C PRO A 192 -4.51 13.44 -12.77
N GLN A 193 -3.51 13.94 -13.50
CA GLN A 193 -3.31 13.63 -14.91
C GLN A 193 -2.93 12.16 -15.11
N ASP A 194 -2.06 11.64 -14.24
CA ASP A 194 -1.65 10.24 -14.30
C ASP A 194 -2.83 9.30 -14.04
N VAL A 195 -3.72 9.63 -13.09
CA VAL A 195 -4.93 8.83 -12.79
C VAL A 195 -5.77 8.58 -14.04
N LEU A 196 -6.00 9.62 -14.85
CA LEU A 196 -6.79 9.50 -16.08
C LEU A 196 -6.08 8.70 -17.17
N SER A 197 -4.76 8.57 -17.11
CA SER A 197 -3.96 7.76 -18.04
C SER A 197 -3.91 6.28 -17.66
N LEU A 198 -4.29 5.91 -16.44
CA LEU A 198 -4.31 4.51 -15.99
C LEU A 198 -5.35 3.71 -16.77
N SER A 199 -5.14 2.39 -16.87
CA SER A 199 -6.11 1.47 -17.46
C SER A 199 -7.45 1.56 -16.72
N ALA A 200 -8.55 1.73 -17.46
CA ALA A 200 -9.89 1.74 -16.91
C ALA A 200 -10.16 0.42 -16.17
N PHE A 201 -9.82 -0.72 -16.77
CA PHE A 201 -9.97 -2.03 -16.16
C PHE A 201 -9.28 -2.11 -14.79
N PHE A 202 -8.05 -1.59 -14.67
CA PHE A 202 -7.32 -1.59 -13.41
C PHE A 202 -8.04 -0.76 -12.33
N VAL A 203 -8.39 0.49 -12.64
CA VAL A 203 -9.03 1.40 -11.67
C VAL A 203 -10.40 0.90 -11.26
N LEU A 204 -11.22 0.46 -12.22
CA LEU A 204 -12.58 -0.02 -11.96
C LEU A 204 -12.57 -1.33 -11.14
N SER A 205 -11.67 -2.27 -11.47
CA SER A 205 -11.48 -3.49 -10.69
C SER A 205 -11.12 -3.17 -9.25
N PHE A 206 -10.23 -2.20 -9.05
CA PHE A 206 -9.83 -1.77 -7.72
C PHE A 206 -10.99 -1.13 -6.93
N CYS A 207 -11.76 -0.24 -7.56
CA CYS A 207 -12.91 0.38 -6.93
C CYS A 207 -13.96 -0.67 -6.51
N ARG A 208 -14.22 -1.68 -7.36
CA ARG A 208 -15.08 -2.82 -7.04
C ARG A 208 -14.54 -3.60 -5.83
N ASN A 209 -13.27 -3.97 -5.86
CA ASN A 209 -12.66 -4.83 -4.84
C ASN A 209 -12.45 -4.15 -3.47
N ASN A 210 -12.59 -2.82 -3.40
CA ASN A 210 -12.47 -2.03 -2.17
C ASN A 210 -13.79 -1.36 -1.76
N ASP A 211 -14.92 -1.72 -2.41
CA ASP A 211 -16.24 -1.13 -2.17
C ASP A 211 -16.30 0.42 -2.31
N LEU A 212 -15.40 1.00 -3.10
CA LEU A 212 -15.30 2.44 -3.36
C LEU A 212 -16.33 2.93 -4.39
N LEU A 213 -17.28 2.09 -4.78
CA LEU A 213 -18.37 2.42 -5.71
C LEU A 213 -19.65 2.85 -4.97
N GLN A 214 -19.64 2.90 -3.64
CA GLN A 214 -20.84 3.13 -2.82
C GLN A 214 -20.77 4.49 -2.09
N LEU A 215 -21.88 5.25 -2.12
CA LEU A 215 -21.94 6.58 -1.52
C LEU A 215 -22.20 6.57 0.00
N PHE A 216 -22.99 5.62 0.53
CA PHE A 216 -23.39 5.60 1.96
C PHE A 216 -23.10 4.28 2.67
N ARG A 217 -22.56 3.30 1.95
CA ARG A 217 -22.21 2.00 2.51
C ARG A 217 -20.72 1.78 2.28
N HIS A 218 -19.93 2.15 3.27
CA HIS A 218 -18.52 1.79 3.29
C HIS A 218 -18.35 0.43 3.99
N THR A 219 -17.54 -0.42 3.39
CA THR A 219 -17.23 -1.72 3.97
C THR A 219 -16.33 -1.53 5.18
N GLN A 220 -16.72 -2.18 6.28
CA GLN A 220 -15.91 -2.25 7.47
C GLN A 220 -14.77 -3.24 7.21
N LEU A 221 -13.57 -2.71 7.00
CA LEU A 221 -12.41 -3.51 6.64
C LEU A 221 -11.74 -4.08 7.90
N PRO A 222 -11.30 -5.34 7.89
CA PRO A 222 -10.41 -5.86 8.93
C PRO A 222 -9.16 -4.98 9.14
N THR A 223 -8.79 -4.82 10.40
CA THR A 223 -7.50 -4.28 10.87
C THR A 223 -6.95 -5.14 12.00
N VAL A 224 -5.64 -5.12 12.22
CA VAL A 224 -4.97 -6.01 13.20
C VAL A 224 -5.14 -5.50 14.63
N LYS A 225 -5.53 -6.39 15.56
CA LYS A 225 -5.63 -6.13 17.00
C LYS A 225 -4.50 -6.83 17.78
N PRO A 226 -3.80 -6.16 18.72
CA PRO A 226 -3.95 -4.76 19.10
C PRO A 226 -3.48 -3.78 18.01
N ARG A 227 -2.38 -4.07 17.30
CA ARG A 227 -1.81 -3.24 16.22
C ARG A 227 -0.89 -4.07 15.31
N SER A 228 -0.55 -3.57 14.14
CA SER A 228 0.24 -4.25 13.10
C SER A 228 1.59 -4.82 13.59
N GLN A 229 2.27 -4.20 14.55
CA GLN A 229 3.50 -4.76 15.11
C GLN A 229 3.28 -6.12 15.81
N SER A 230 2.07 -6.44 16.25
CA SER A 230 1.77 -7.71 16.93
C SER A 230 1.98 -8.93 16.03
N TYR A 231 1.50 -8.88 14.78
CA TYR A 231 1.67 -10.00 13.85
C TYR A 231 3.13 -10.15 13.43
N VAL A 232 3.85 -9.03 13.26
CA VAL A 232 5.29 -9.07 12.93
C VAL A 232 6.09 -9.72 14.05
N ASN A 233 5.75 -9.42 15.31
CA ASN A 233 6.41 -10.06 16.45
C ASN A 233 6.11 -11.56 16.51
N LYS A 234 4.90 -12.00 16.14
CA LYS A 234 4.58 -13.44 16.02
C LYS A 234 5.40 -14.11 14.92
N VAL A 235 5.44 -13.52 13.72
CA VAL A 235 6.24 -14.03 12.59
C VAL A 235 7.72 -14.08 12.95
N LYS A 236 8.24 -13.06 13.65
CA LYS A 236 9.61 -13.05 14.17
C LYS A 236 9.87 -14.26 15.06
N GLY A 237 9.00 -14.51 16.04
CA GLY A 237 9.14 -15.63 16.97
C GLY A 237 9.11 -16.99 16.27
N GLU A 238 8.22 -17.16 15.28
CA GLU A 238 8.18 -18.38 14.46
C GLU A 238 9.48 -18.57 13.66
N LEU A 239 9.95 -17.53 12.96
CA LEU A 239 11.20 -17.58 12.21
C LEU A 239 12.39 -17.94 13.10
N GLU A 240 12.51 -17.31 14.27
CA GLU A 240 13.56 -17.63 15.25
C GLU A 240 13.45 -19.08 15.74
N SER A 241 12.24 -19.57 15.99
CA SER A 241 12.01 -20.98 16.39
C SER A 241 12.40 -21.99 15.31
N MET A 242 12.31 -21.59 14.03
CA MET A 242 12.75 -22.37 12.87
C MET A 242 14.26 -22.24 12.58
N GLY A 243 14.99 -21.47 13.40
CA GLY A 243 16.44 -21.30 13.27
C GLY A 243 16.87 -20.17 12.33
N CYS A 244 15.98 -19.21 12.02
CA CYS A 244 16.34 -17.97 11.32
C CYS A 244 17.19 -17.07 12.23
N LEU A 245 18.34 -16.60 11.72
CA LEU A 245 19.09 -15.54 12.37
C LEU A 245 18.60 -14.18 11.87
N ILE A 246 18.05 -13.36 12.77
CA ILE A 246 17.53 -12.03 12.42
C ILE A 246 18.50 -10.96 12.93
N LYS A 247 18.96 -10.11 12.02
CA LYS A 247 19.83 -8.96 12.28
C LYS A 247 19.09 -7.65 11.98
N THR A 248 18.67 -6.94 13.02
CA THR A 248 18.10 -5.57 12.93
C THR A 248 19.18 -4.51 13.11
N SER A 249 18.90 -3.26 12.77
CA SER A 249 19.87 -2.15 12.77
C SER A 249 21.10 -2.45 11.91
N CYS A 250 20.90 -3.28 10.88
CA CYS A 250 21.92 -3.98 10.14
C CYS A 250 21.73 -3.72 8.64
N ARG A 251 22.24 -2.58 8.19
CA ARG A 251 22.11 -2.16 6.79
C ARG A 251 23.10 -2.90 5.90
N VAL A 252 22.59 -3.66 4.94
CA VAL A 252 23.41 -4.22 3.86
C VAL A 252 23.82 -3.12 2.90
N LYS A 253 25.13 -2.94 2.73
CA LYS A 253 25.75 -1.95 1.85
C LYS A 253 25.89 -2.47 0.42
N SER A 254 26.35 -3.70 0.26
CA SER A 254 26.51 -4.32 -1.07
C SER A 254 26.43 -5.84 -1.03
N VAL A 255 26.02 -6.42 -2.16
CA VAL A 255 26.04 -7.86 -2.42
C VAL A 255 26.86 -8.11 -3.68
N SER A 256 27.92 -8.92 -3.58
CA SER A 256 28.79 -9.24 -4.71
C SER A 256 29.01 -10.75 -4.86
N SER A 257 29.19 -11.21 -6.10
CA SER A 257 29.55 -12.61 -6.35
C SER A 257 30.94 -12.91 -5.79
N LEU A 258 31.12 -14.11 -5.25
CA LEU A 258 32.45 -14.64 -4.96
C LEU A 258 33.08 -15.16 -6.26
N ASP A 259 34.39 -14.99 -6.42
CA ASP A 259 35.15 -15.53 -7.56
C ASP A 259 34.92 -17.04 -7.67
N GLY A 260 34.52 -17.52 -8.85
CA GLY A 260 34.25 -18.95 -9.11
C GLY A 260 32.80 -19.42 -8.93
N ALA A 261 31.83 -18.50 -8.86
CA ALA A 261 30.37 -18.75 -8.94
C ALA A 261 29.73 -19.56 -7.79
N ALA A 262 30.45 -19.79 -6.68
CA ALA A 262 29.98 -20.63 -5.57
C ALA A 262 29.37 -19.85 -4.38
N GLY A 263 28.92 -18.60 -4.57
CA GLY A 263 28.20 -17.86 -3.54
C GLY A 263 28.30 -16.35 -3.67
N TYR A 264 27.78 -15.66 -2.65
CA TYR A 264 27.66 -14.22 -2.55
C TYR A 264 28.27 -13.73 -1.25
N ARG A 265 28.93 -12.58 -1.31
CA ARG A 265 29.37 -11.81 -0.16
C ARG A 265 28.35 -10.72 0.13
N VAL A 266 27.91 -10.64 1.37
CA VAL A 266 27.05 -9.58 1.88
C VAL A 266 27.91 -8.70 2.79
N LEU A 267 28.10 -7.44 2.39
CA LEU A 267 28.84 -6.44 3.14
C LEU A 267 27.85 -5.54 3.88
N GLU A 268 28.00 -5.44 5.19
CA GLU A 268 27.23 -4.54 6.06
C GLU A 268 27.87 -3.13 6.09
N ASN A 269 27.10 -2.13 6.53
CA ASN A 269 27.56 -0.75 6.56
C ASN A 269 28.66 -0.48 7.60
N ASP A 270 28.78 -1.33 8.63
CA ASP A 270 29.84 -1.27 9.64
C ASP A 270 31.16 -1.91 9.18
N GLY A 271 31.17 -2.51 7.98
CA GLY A 271 32.33 -3.18 7.40
C GLY A 271 32.39 -4.69 7.66
N SER A 272 31.43 -5.26 8.41
CA SER A 272 31.35 -6.71 8.58
C SER A 272 30.88 -7.39 7.29
N GLU A 273 31.40 -8.59 7.05
CA GLU A 273 31.14 -9.36 5.83
C GLU A 273 30.75 -10.79 6.17
N GLU A 274 29.74 -11.30 5.48
CA GLU A 274 29.33 -12.70 5.55
C GLU A 274 29.11 -13.29 4.15
N THR A 275 29.30 -14.60 4.03
CA THR A 275 29.13 -15.33 2.78
C THR A 275 27.92 -16.25 2.79
N PHE A 276 27.21 -16.28 1.68
CA PHE A 276 25.97 -17.03 1.49
C PHE A 276 25.99 -17.77 0.16
N ASP A 277 25.30 -18.90 0.07
CA ASP A 277 25.17 -19.61 -1.20
C ASP A 277 24.24 -18.84 -2.15
N ARG A 278 23.23 -18.19 -1.60
CA ARG A 278 22.08 -17.58 -2.29
C ARG A 278 21.62 -16.31 -1.57
N VAL A 279 21.07 -15.36 -2.32
CA VAL A 279 20.56 -14.09 -1.78
C VAL A 279 19.15 -13.81 -2.26
N ILE A 280 18.28 -13.37 -1.36
CA ILE A 280 16.94 -12.88 -1.64
C ILE A 280 16.92 -11.38 -1.28
N LEU A 281 16.62 -10.53 -2.26
CA LEU A 281 16.49 -9.08 -2.06
C LEU A 281 15.02 -8.72 -1.88
N GLY A 282 14.62 -8.57 -0.62
CA GLY A 282 13.29 -8.14 -0.14
C GLY A 282 13.14 -6.63 0.04
N VAL A 283 13.92 -5.85 -0.70
CA VAL A 283 13.93 -4.38 -0.67
C VAL A 283 13.30 -3.80 -1.93
N HIS A 284 12.94 -2.52 -1.92
CA HIS A 284 12.47 -1.82 -3.12
C HIS A 284 13.45 -1.96 -4.29
N ALA A 285 12.93 -2.05 -5.52
CA ALA A 285 13.73 -2.29 -6.72
C ALA A 285 14.95 -1.34 -6.90
N PRO A 286 14.85 -0.01 -6.67
CA PRO A 286 16.02 0.87 -6.69
C PRO A 286 17.05 0.54 -5.60
N ASN A 287 16.61 0.07 -4.43
CA ASN A 287 17.51 -0.33 -3.35
C ASN A 287 18.19 -1.66 -3.68
N ALA A 288 17.48 -2.60 -4.32
CA ALA A 288 18.09 -3.83 -4.83
C ALA A 288 19.21 -3.52 -5.83
N LEU A 289 18.96 -2.60 -6.79
CA LEU A 289 19.97 -2.15 -7.75
C LEU A 289 21.15 -1.45 -7.07
N LYS A 290 20.93 -0.63 -6.04
CA LYS A 290 22.02 0.00 -5.26
C LYS A 290 22.88 -1.01 -4.54
N VAL A 291 22.26 -2.03 -3.93
CA VAL A 291 22.97 -3.09 -3.20
C VAL A 291 23.77 -3.98 -4.17
N LEU A 292 23.24 -4.27 -5.36
CA LEU A 292 23.97 -5.01 -6.39
C LEU A 292 25.10 -4.17 -7.03
N GLY A 293 24.90 -2.87 -7.20
CA GLY A 293 25.90 -1.99 -7.80
C GLY A 293 26.34 -2.46 -9.19
N ALA A 294 27.66 -2.61 -9.38
CA ALA A 294 28.24 -3.07 -10.65
C ALA A 294 27.90 -4.55 -11.00
N GLU A 295 27.43 -5.33 -10.04
CA GLU A 295 27.03 -6.74 -10.22
C GLU A 295 25.62 -6.88 -10.83
N ALA A 296 24.88 -5.77 -10.98
CA ALA A 296 23.57 -5.81 -11.59
C ALA A 296 23.69 -6.11 -13.09
N THR A 297 23.03 -7.16 -13.55
CA THR A 297 23.03 -7.52 -14.98
C THR A 297 22.21 -6.53 -15.80
N HIS A 298 22.42 -6.49 -17.12
CA HIS A 298 21.60 -5.67 -18.01
C HIS A 298 20.10 -5.98 -17.92
N GLN A 299 19.71 -7.24 -17.70
CA GLN A 299 18.31 -7.61 -17.52
C GLN A 299 17.75 -7.11 -16.18
N GLU A 300 18.51 -7.27 -15.10
CA GLU A 300 18.14 -6.76 -13.77
C GLU A 300 17.97 -5.24 -13.78
N LEU A 301 18.92 -4.50 -14.37
CA LEU A 301 18.84 -3.04 -14.53
C LEU A 301 17.59 -2.61 -15.30
N ARG A 302 17.28 -3.30 -16.41
CA ARG A 302 16.12 -2.98 -17.23
C ARG A 302 14.80 -3.25 -16.51
N ILE A 303 14.66 -4.41 -15.87
CA ILE A 303 13.41 -4.85 -15.24
C ILE A 303 13.17 -4.07 -13.95
N LEU A 304 14.16 -4.05 -13.04
CA LEU A 304 14.02 -3.35 -11.75
C LEU A 304 14.03 -1.83 -11.92
N GLY A 305 14.74 -1.30 -12.94
CA GLY A 305 14.77 0.12 -13.25
C GLY A 305 13.46 0.67 -13.81
N ALA A 306 12.55 -0.18 -14.28
CA ALA A 306 11.21 0.23 -14.70
C ALA A 306 10.28 0.56 -13.51
N CYS A 307 10.60 0.08 -12.31
CA CYS A 307 9.82 0.32 -11.10
C CYS A 307 10.20 1.69 -10.49
N GLN A 308 9.35 2.69 -10.73
CA GLN A 308 9.54 4.05 -10.21
C GLN A 308 8.88 4.23 -8.84
N TYR A 309 9.44 5.12 -8.04
CA TYR A 309 8.98 5.41 -6.68
C TYR A 309 8.88 6.92 -6.48
N VAL A 310 7.92 7.35 -5.66
CA VAL A 310 7.76 8.74 -5.25
C VAL A 310 7.92 8.86 -3.75
N GLN A 311 8.68 9.87 -3.33
CA GLN A 311 8.84 10.20 -1.91
C GLN A 311 7.65 11.02 -1.42
N ARG A 312 7.21 10.71 -0.20
CA ARG A 312 6.08 11.35 0.46
C ARG A 312 6.46 11.71 1.88
N ASP A 313 6.20 12.96 2.25
CA ASP A 313 6.35 13.39 3.63
C ASP A 313 5.07 13.06 4.39
N ILE A 314 5.22 12.40 5.54
CA ILE A 314 4.11 12.02 6.40
C ILE A 314 4.33 12.62 7.78
N TYR A 315 3.26 13.20 8.32
CA TYR A 315 3.24 13.80 9.64
C TYR A 315 2.15 13.12 10.46
N LEU A 316 2.50 12.65 11.65
CA LEU A 316 1.56 12.37 12.72
C LEU A 316 1.44 13.63 13.59
N HIS A 317 0.23 14.13 13.79
CA HIS A 317 -0.03 15.39 14.49
C HIS A 317 -1.44 15.44 15.10
N CYS A 318 -1.77 16.57 15.72
CA CYS A 318 -3.10 16.85 16.28
C CYS A 318 -3.77 18.11 15.70
N ASP A 319 -3.17 18.73 14.68
CA ASP A 319 -3.73 19.88 13.96
C ASP A 319 -5.04 19.58 13.23
N GLN A 320 -6.15 20.07 13.80
CA GLN A 320 -7.49 19.95 13.20
C GLN A 320 -7.70 20.87 12.00
N ASN A 321 -6.80 21.83 11.72
CA ASN A 321 -6.90 22.67 10.52
C ASN A 321 -6.65 21.86 9.23
N LEU A 322 -6.07 20.66 9.35
CA LEU A 322 -5.91 19.69 8.26
C LEU A 322 -7.05 18.66 8.22
N MET A 323 -8.23 19.00 8.74
CA MET A 323 -9.47 18.26 8.59
C MET A 323 -10.53 19.10 7.87
N PRO A 324 -11.62 18.50 7.37
CA PRO A 324 -12.76 19.27 6.86
C PRO A 324 -13.24 20.30 7.89
N ARG A 325 -13.63 21.50 7.43
CA ARG A 325 -14.02 22.60 8.33
C ARG A 325 -15.28 22.27 9.10
N ASN A 326 -16.23 21.58 8.46
CA ASN A 326 -17.40 21.06 9.13
C ASN A 326 -17.11 19.66 9.71
N PRO A 327 -17.18 19.47 11.04
CA PRO A 327 -17.02 18.16 11.67
C PRO A 327 -17.96 17.08 11.14
N SER A 328 -19.14 17.45 10.62
CA SER A 328 -20.04 16.49 9.98
C SER A 328 -19.44 15.82 8.73
N ALA A 329 -18.47 16.46 8.07
CA ALA A 329 -17.74 15.88 6.94
C ALA A 329 -16.52 15.04 7.35
N TRP A 330 -16.18 14.97 8.65
CA TRP A 330 -15.04 14.17 9.10
C TRP A 330 -15.29 12.71 8.80
N SER A 331 -14.31 12.12 8.14
CA SER A 331 -14.30 10.71 7.72
C SER A 331 -12.96 10.08 8.10
N ALA A 332 -12.83 8.76 7.93
CA ALA A 332 -11.59 8.04 8.21
C ALA A 332 -10.40 8.60 7.39
N TRP A 333 -10.62 8.97 6.12
CA TRP A 333 -9.63 9.65 5.28
C TRP A 333 -10.26 10.84 4.55
N ASN A 334 -9.54 11.97 4.56
CA ASN A 334 -10.07 13.27 4.19
C ASN A 334 -9.15 13.91 3.15
N PHE A 335 -9.63 14.04 1.91
CA PHE A 335 -8.88 14.67 0.83
C PHE A 335 -8.95 16.19 0.93
N LEU A 336 -7.80 16.84 1.08
CA LEU A 336 -7.71 18.30 1.28
C LEU A 336 -7.39 19.06 -0.02
N GLY A 337 -6.99 18.36 -1.08
CA GLY A 337 -6.60 18.96 -2.36
C GLY A 337 -5.19 18.60 -2.79
N THR A 338 -4.63 19.42 -3.68
CA THR A 338 -3.29 19.26 -4.25
C THR A 338 -2.37 20.37 -3.77
N THR A 339 -1.15 20.00 -3.37
CA THR A 339 -0.03 20.86 -3.00
C THR A 339 1.05 20.80 -4.08
N SER A 340 2.11 21.60 -3.92
CA SER A 340 3.30 21.51 -4.79
C SER A 340 4.02 20.16 -4.71
N ARG A 341 3.75 19.35 -3.68
CA ARG A 341 4.37 18.03 -3.46
C ARG A 341 3.48 16.85 -3.85
N GLY A 342 2.27 17.10 -4.35
CA GLY A 342 1.29 16.07 -4.71
C GLY A 342 -0.07 16.31 -4.03
N PHE A 343 -0.86 15.27 -3.82
CA PHE A 343 -2.10 15.39 -3.04
C PHE A 343 -1.83 15.48 -1.54
N SER A 344 -2.76 16.11 -0.83
CA SER A 344 -2.82 16.13 0.63
C SER A 344 -4.05 15.40 1.13
N VAL A 345 -3.84 14.38 1.95
CA VAL A 345 -4.89 13.56 2.56
C VAL A 345 -4.56 13.40 4.04
N THR A 346 -5.58 13.57 4.88
CA THR A 346 -5.49 13.35 6.33
C THR A 346 -6.28 12.13 6.74
N TYR A 347 -5.61 11.17 7.38
CA TYR A 347 -6.21 10.00 8.00
C TYR A 347 -6.51 10.29 9.47
N TRP A 348 -7.74 10.04 9.90
CA TRP A 348 -8.16 10.18 11.29
C TRP A 348 -8.04 8.83 12.01
N LEU A 349 -6.92 8.66 12.74
CA LEU A 349 -6.57 7.36 13.32
C LEU A 349 -7.56 6.91 14.38
N ASN A 350 -8.17 7.83 15.14
CA ASN A 350 -9.15 7.46 16.17
C ASN A 350 -10.34 6.70 15.57
N GLN A 351 -10.81 7.13 14.39
CA GLN A 351 -11.92 6.49 13.69
C GLN A 351 -11.50 5.16 13.06
N ILE A 352 -10.33 5.12 12.41
CA ILE A 352 -9.80 3.92 11.75
C ILE A 352 -9.50 2.81 12.78
N GLN A 353 -8.79 3.15 13.85
CA GLN A 353 -8.24 2.20 14.81
C GLN A 353 -9.00 2.13 16.14
N LYS A 354 -10.21 2.72 16.17
CA LYS A 354 -11.11 2.75 17.35
C LYS A 354 -10.42 3.19 18.63
N ILE A 355 -9.65 4.27 18.54
CA ILE A 355 -8.89 4.79 19.69
C ILE A 355 -9.83 5.64 20.55
N GLU A 356 -10.06 5.19 21.78
CA GLU A 356 -10.82 5.90 22.80
C GLU A 356 -9.97 7.02 23.41
N SER A 357 -9.76 8.09 22.64
CA SER A 357 -9.10 9.31 23.11
C SER A 357 -9.85 10.54 22.62
N VAL A 358 -9.97 11.55 23.49
CA VAL A 358 -10.51 12.88 23.15
C VAL A 358 -9.56 13.62 22.20
N ARG A 359 -8.26 13.34 22.29
CA ARG A 359 -7.24 13.95 21.45
C ARG A 359 -7.30 13.33 20.04
N PRO A 360 -7.42 14.14 18.97
CA PRO A 360 -7.38 13.61 17.62
C PRO A 360 -5.94 13.27 17.24
N PHE A 361 -5.75 12.04 16.75
CA PHE A 361 -4.52 11.58 16.12
C PHE A 361 -4.72 11.55 14.61
N LEU A 362 -3.96 12.40 13.93
CA LEU A 362 -4.10 12.67 12.51
C LEU A 362 -2.81 12.34 11.79
N VAL A 363 -2.90 11.68 10.65
CA VAL A 363 -1.78 11.43 9.76
C VAL A 363 -2.02 12.12 8.44
N THR A 364 -1.25 13.16 8.13
CA THR A 364 -1.35 13.87 6.85
C THR A 364 -0.17 13.57 5.95
N LEU A 365 -0.49 13.19 4.71
CA LEU A 365 0.47 13.01 3.61
C LEU A 365 0.61 14.32 2.86
N ASN A 366 1.86 14.75 2.61
CA ASN A 366 2.22 15.99 1.90
C ASN A 366 1.36 17.21 2.28
N PRO A 367 1.30 17.58 3.58
CA PRO A 367 0.53 18.76 3.99
C PRO A 367 1.04 20.02 3.28
N PRO A 368 0.18 21.03 3.04
CA PRO A 368 0.57 22.27 2.37
C PRO A 368 1.65 23.07 3.12
N GLY A 369 1.73 22.87 4.44
CA GLY A 369 2.78 23.37 5.32
C GLY A 369 3.05 22.37 6.44
N VAL A 370 3.99 22.67 7.34
CA VAL A 370 4.19 21.83 8.53
C VAL A 370 2.96 21.96 9.43
N PRO A 371 2.31 20.85 9.83
CA PRO A 371 1.15 20.90 10.72
C PRO A 371 1.49 21.45 12.10
N ASP A 372 0.49 21.97 12.82
CA ASP A 372 0.64 22.24 14.25
C ASP A 372 0.68 20.95 15.09
N HIS A 373 1.31 21.00 16.27
CA HIS A 373 1.35 19.87 17.22
C HIS A 373 1.85 18.55 16.61
N VAL A 374 2.97 18.58 15.87
CA VAL A 374 3.60 17.38 15.29
C VAL A 374 4.13 16.46 16.39
N LEU A 375 3.75 15.18 16.30
CA LEU A 375 4.24 14.09 17.15
C LEU A 375 5.36 13.30 16.47
N LEU A 376 5.27 13.09 15.15
CA LEU A 376 6.27 12.37 14.38
C LEU A 376 6.26 12.84 12.92
N LYS A 377 7.44 12.93 12.31
CA LYS A 377 7.63 13.13 10.87
C LYS A 377 8.49 12.01 10.30
N TRP A 378 8.10 11.48 9.15
CA TRP A 378 8.94 10.56 8.38
C TRP A 378 8.69 10.71 6.88
N ASN A 379 9.54 10.09 6.08
CA ASN A 379 9.38 10.02 4.64
C ASN A 379 9.21 8.55 4.21
N ILE A 380 8.35 8.30 3.23
CA ILE A 380 8.14 6.98 2.63
C ILE A 380 8.33 7.05 1.12
N SER A 381 8.93 6.01 0.54
CA SER A 381 8.97 5.80 -0.90
C SER A 381 7.82 4.87 -1.29
N LEU A 382 6.87 5.34 -2.10
CA LEU A 382 5.76 4.53 -2.59
C LEU A 382 5.92 4.22 -4.08
N PRO A 383 5.61 2.99 -4.53
CA PRO A 383 5.69 2.65 -5.95
C PRO A 383 4.68 3.46 -6.76
N VAL A 384 5.07 3.84 -7.98
CA VAL A 384 4.20 4.55 -8.93
C VAL A 384 3.71 3.56 -9.98
N PRO A 385 2.39 3.29 -10.08
CA PRO A 385 1.85 2.47 -11.15
C PRO A 385 2.17 3.06 -12.52
N SER A 386 2.69 2.24 -13.43
CA SER A 386 2.97 2.65 -14.81
C SER A 386 2.91 1.46 -15.77
N ALA A 387 2.68 1.73 -17.05
CA ALA A 387 2.73 0.70 -18.09
C ALA A 387 4.11 0.02 -18.17
N ALA A 388 5.18 0.77 -17.90
CA ALA A 388 6.54 0.24 -17.84
C ALA A 388 6.72 -0.75 -16.69
N ALA A 389 6.25 -0.41 -15.48
CA ALA A 389 6.28 -1.29 -14.33
C ALA A 389 5.43 -2.56 -14.55
N ALA A 390 4.24 -2.42 -15.12
CA ALA A 390 3.37 -3.54 -15.46
C ALA A 390 4.04 -4.51 -16.47
N LYS A 391 4.72 -3.97 -17.49
CA LYS A 391 5.48 -4.79 -18.45
C LYS A 391 6.69 -5.47 -17.81
N ALA A 392 7.41 -4.77 -16.92
CA ALA A 392 8.56 -5.32 -16.22
C ALA A 392 8.16 -6.46 -15.27
N TYR A 393 7.00 -6.35 -14.62
CA TYR A 393 6.42 -7.42 -13.80
C TYR A 393 6.29 -8.74 -14.57
N LEU A 394 5.76 -8.69 -15.81
CA LEU A 394 5.61 -9.85 -16.69
C LEU A 394 6.95 -10.47 -17.15
N GLN A 395 8.08 -9.83 -16.85
CA GLN A 395 9.42 -10.27 -17.24
C GLN A 395 10.28 -10.68 -16.04
N LEU A 396 9.75 -10.69 -14.81
CA LEU A 396 10.51 -11.04 -13.61
C LEU A 396 11.09 -12.45 -13.65
N ASP A 397 10.40 -13.39 -14.30
CA ASP A 397 10.86 -14.78 -14.51
C ASP A 397 12.22 -14.86 -15.24
N GLN A 398 12.56 -13.81 -16.00
CA GLN A 398 13.84 -13.71 -16.70
C GLN A 398 15.02 -13.51 -15.75
N ILE A 399 14.80 -12.95 -14.55
CA ILE A 399 15.87 -12.67 -13.57
C ILE A 399 15.79 -13.52 -12.31
N GLN A 400 14.61 -14.06 -11.96
CA GLN A 400 14.41 -14.82 -10.72
C GLN A 400 15.30 -16.07 -10.65
N GLY A 401 16.22 -16.11 -9.69
CA GLY A 401 17.04 -17.27 -9.36
C GLY A 401 18.10 -17.65 -10.39
N LYS A 402 18.19 -16.98 -11.55
CA LYS A 402 19.07 -17.37 -12.67
C LYS A 402 20.54 -17.50 -12.29
N ARG A 403 21.00 -16.63 -11.39
CA ARG A 403 22.36 -16.63 -10.85
C ARG A 403 22.42 -16.87 -9.34
N GLY A 404 21.34 -17.35 -8.73
CA GLY A 404 21.26 -17.49 -7.28
C GLY A 404 20.95 -16.19 -6.52
N VAL A 405 20.40 -15.20 -7.22
CA VAL A 405 19.75 -14.02 -6.62
C VAL A 405 18.26 -14.08 -6.94
N TRP A 406 17.43 -13.85 -5.93
CA TRP A 406 15.99 -13.69 -6.07
C TRP A 406 15.58 -12.30 -5.60
N PHE A 407 14.46 -11.83 -6.11
CA PHE A 407 13.92 -10.51 -5.82
C PHE A 407 12.52 -10.68 -5.24
N CYS A 408 12.18 -9.94 -4.19
CA CYS A 408 10.83 -9.89 -3.65
C CYS A 408 10.46 -8.49 -3.16
N GLY A 409 9.19 -8.11 -3.29
CA GLY A 409 8.73 -6.79 -2.88
C GLY A 409 7.40 -6.40 -3.53
N ALA A 410 6.74 -5.39 -2.96
CA ALA A 410 5.44 -4.90 -3.42
C ALA A 410 5.40 -4.43 -4.90
N TYR A 411 6.56 -4.19 -5.52
CA TYR A 411 6.67 -3.87 -6.95
C TYR A 411 6.38 -5.07 -7.88
N GLN A 412 6.20 -6.27 -7.32
CA GLN A 412 5.79 -7.47 -8.05
C GLN A 412 4.26 -7.62 -8.11
N GLY A 413 3.53 -6.51 -8.07
CA GLY A 413 2.07 -6.51 -8.15
C GLY A 413 1.53 -5.09 -8.22
N HIS A 414 0.44 -4.80 -7.52
CA HIS A 414 -0.22 -3.50 -7.52
C HIS A 414 0.32 -2.49 -6.49
N GLY A 415 1.38 -2.85 -5.74
CA GLY A 415 2.01 -1.98 -4.74
C GLY A 415 1.41 -2.09 -3.34
N PHE A 416 0.55 -3.09 -3.10
CA PHE A 416 -0.10 -3.35 -1.81
C PHE A 416 0.61 -4.45 -1.00
N HIS A 417 0.19 -4.65 0.25
CA HIS A 417 0.81 -5.63 1.15
C HIS A 417 0.68 -7.08 0.69
N GLU A 418 -0.43 -7.44 0.02
CA GLU A 418 -0.62 -8.76 -0.56
C GLU A 418 0.44 -9.07 -1.63
N ASP A 419 0.77 -8.10 -2.48
CA ASP A 419 1.80 -8.25 -3.51
C ASP A 419 3.17 -8.52 -2.88
N GLY A 420 3.37 -8.00 -1.67
CA GLY A 420 4.55 -8.31 -0.86
C GLY A 420 4.60 -9.77 -0.38
N LEU A 421 3.45 -10.41 -0.12
CA LEU A 421 3.33 -11.79 0.36
C LEU A 421 3.33 -12.83 -0.77
N MET A 422 2.74 -12.51 -1.93
CA MET A 422 2.58 -13.43 -3.08
C MET A 422 3.90 -13.94 -3.69
N VAL A 423 5.05 -13.44 -3.26
CA VAL A 423 6.32 -13.63 -3.96
C VAL A 423 6.83 -15.08 -3.94
N PHE A 424 6.37 -15.93 -3.03
CA PHE A 424 6.82 -17.33 -2.97
C PHE A 424 5.81 -18.38 -3.45
N THR A 425 4.53 -18.05 -3.62
CA THR A 425 3.55 -18.98 -4.21
C THR A 425 3.73 -19.17 -5.72
N CYS A 426 4.44 -18.26 -6.39
CA CYS A 426 4.66 -18.32 -7.85
C CYS A 426 5.76 -19.29 -8.30
N THR A 427 6.53 -19.91 -7.41
CA THR A 427 7.52 -20.95 -7.80
C THR A 427 6.94 -22.36 -7.88
N THR A 428 5.68 -22.56 -7.48
CA THR A 428 5.01 -23.86 -7.46
C THR A 428 3.76 -23.96 -8.35
N TYR A 429 3.28 -22.86 -8.96
CA TYR A 429 2.10 -22.89 -9.83
C TYR A 429 2.28 -22.09 -11.13
N PRO A 430 2.05 -22.70 -12.31
CA PRO A 430 2.03 -21.98 -13.57
C PRO A 430 0.64 -21.33 -13.78
N PHE A 431 0.58 -19.98 -13.79
CA PHE A 431 -0.53 -19.16 -14.32
C PHE A 431 -1.93 -19.32 -13.69
N PRO A 432 -2.90 -18.49 -14.14
CA PRO A 432 -3.28 -17.18 -13.61
C PRO A 432 -4.32 -17.28 -12.47
N LEU A 433 -4.51 -16.18 -11.74
CA LEU A 433 -5.60 -15.94 -10.79
C LEU A 433 -6.96 -16.38 -11.37
N ARG A 434 -7.38 -17.61 -11.06
CA ARG A 434 -8.79 -17.99 -10.97
C ARG A 434 -9.21 -17.72 -9.54
N VAL A 435 -9.78 -16.54 -9.32
CA VAL A 435 -10.65 -16.27 -8.17
C VAL A 435 -11.78 -17.30 -8.25
N ARG A 436 -11.71 -18.35 -7.43
CA ARG A 436 -12.83 -19.27 -7.24
C ARG A 436 -13.88 -18.53 -6.40
N TYR A 437 -14.87 -17.95 -7.07
CA TYR A 437 -16.15 -17.68 -6.43
C TYR A 437 -16.71 -19.02 -5.93
N ARG A 438 -16.81 -19.19 -4.61
CA ARG A 438 -17.76 -20.17 -4.05
C ARG A 438 -19.11 -19.45 -4.00
N ALA A 439 -20.09 -20.10 -4.64
CA ALA A 439 -21.49 -19.70 -4.68
C ALA A 439 -22.11 -19.55 -3.29
#